data_AF-A0A2X3GWR5-F1
#
_entry.id   AF-A0A2X3GWR5-F1
#
_cell.length_a   1.000
_cell.length_b   1.000
_cell.length_c   1.000
_cell.angle_alpha   90.00
_cell.angle_beta   90.00
_cell.angle_gamma   90.00
#
_symmetry.space_group_name_H-M   'P 1'
#
loop_
_entity.id
_entity.type
_entity.pdbx_description
1 polymer ?
#
loop_
_entity_poly.entity_id
_entity_poly.type
_entity_poly.pdbx_seq_one_letter_code
_entity_poly.pdbx_strand_id
1 'polypeptide(L)'
;MVQTWFFGWGTVLQIVLAALTAWATEAAILKLRKQPVAATLKDNSALLTGLLLAVSIPPLAPWWMVVLGTAFAVVIAKQLYGGLGHNPFNPAMIGYVVLLISFPVQMTSWLPSYEIAAHIPAFSDALQMIFTGHTAAGGDHGQSAAGYRRRQPGHPAGYL
;
A
#
# COMPACT_ATOMS: atom_id res chain seq x y z
N MET A 1 14.17 7.84 7.93
CA MET A 1 14.26 8.76 9.08
C MET A 1 13.04 9.68 9.14
N VAL A 2 12.70 10.47 8.11
CA VAL A 2 11.48 11.33 8.10
C VAL A 2 10.16 10.56 7.92
N GLN A 3 10.12 9.57 7.03
CA GLN A 3 8.87 8.83 6.75
C GLN A 3 8.37 8.00 7.94
N THR A 4 9.28 7.41 8.72
CA THR A 4 8.99 6.70 9.97
C THR A 4 8.44 7.60 11.08
N TRP A 5 8.75 8.90 11.03
CA TRP A 5 8.30 9.89 12.00
C TRP A 5 6.91 10.45 11.68
N PHE A 6 6.54 10.55 10.39
CA PHE A 6 5.26 11.10 9.95
C PHE A 6 4.17 10.06 9.62
N PHE A 7 4.55 8.85 9.18
CA PHE A 7 3.60 7.82 8.71
C PHE A 7 3.54 6.55 9.59
N GLY A 8 4.32 6.48 10.66
CA GLY A 8 4.29 5.38 11.64
C GLY A 8 4.79 4.03 11.13
N TRP A 9 4.49 2.96 11.88
CA TRP A 9 4.90 1.58 11.57
C TRP A 9 4.23 0.98 10.32
N GLY A 10 3.09 1.55 9.88
CA GLY A 10 2.32 1.03 8.74
C GLY A 10 3.11 1.02 7.43
N THR A 11 3.85 2.09 7.13
CA THR A 11 4.69 2.15 5.92
C THR A 11 5.75 1.05 5.90
N VAL A 12 6.38 0.77 7.05
CA VAL A 12 7.42 -0.25 7.13
C VAL A 12 6.84 -1.63 6.82
N LEU A 13 5.66 -1.93 7.38
CA LEU A 13 4.95 -3.18 7.10
C LEU A 13 4.61 -3.31 5.60
N GLN A 14 4.15 -2.24 4.95
CA GLN A 14 3.88 -2.26 3.51
C GLN A 14 5.14 -2.50 2.68
N ILE A 15 6.25 -1.84 3.02
CA ILE A 15 7.53 -2.03 2.31
C ILE A 15 8.01 -3.47 2.44
N VAL A 16 7.93 -4.06 3.64
CA VAL A 16 8.32 -5.45 3.87
C VAL A 16 7.41 -6.40 3.08
N LEU A 17 6.09 -6.22 3.14
CA LEU A 17 5.14 -7.03 2.39
C LEU A 17 5.36 -6.94 0.88
N ALA A 18 5.58 -5.73 0.35
CA ALA A 18 5.85 -5.51 -1.07
C ALA A 18 7.18 -6.14 -1.48
N ALA A 19 8.25 -5.98 -0.68
CA ALA A 19 9.55 -6.59 -0.95
C ALA A 19 9.44 -8.12 -1.01
N LEU A 20 8.80 -8.75 -0.02
CA LEU A 20 8.58 -10.19 0.02
C LEU A 20 7.74 -10.66 -1.18
N THR A 21 6.68 -9.93 -1.52
CA THR A 21 5.81 -10.27 -2.65
C THR A 21 6.53 -10.13 -3.98
N ALA A 22 7.29 -9.05 -4.18
CA ALA A 22 8.06 -8.83 -5.40
C ALA A 22 9.08 -9.96 -5.60
N TRP A 23 9.79 -10.32 -4.55
CA TRP A 23 10.80 -11.37 -4.58
C TRP A 23 10.19 -12.74 -4.84
N ALA A 24 9.10 -13.07 -4.16
CA ALA A 24 8.38 -14.34 -4.35
C ALA A 24 7.77 -14.45 -5.76
N THR A 25 7.13 -13.38 -6.24
CA THR A 25 6.48 -13.36 -7.56
C THR A 25 7.50 -13.47 -8.68
N GLU A 26 8.60 -12.73 -8.59
CA GLU A 26 9.69 -12.81 -9.56
C GLU A 26 10.30 -14.21 -9.57
N ALA A 27 10.63 -14.77 -8.42
CA ALA A 27 11.18 -16.12 -8.32
C ALA A 27 10.22 -17.18 -8.88
N ALA A 28 8.92 -17.06 -8.60
CA ALA A 28 7.90 -17.97 -9.12
C ALA A 28 7.82 -17.92 -10.65
N ILE A 29 7.79 -16.74 -11.25
CA ILE A 29 7.69 -16.59 -12.72
C ILE A 29 8.96 -17.06 -13.41
N LEU A 30 10.13 -16.73 -12.87
CA LEU A 30 11.40 -17.18 -13.45
C LEU A 30 11.52 -18.70 -13.39
N LYS A 31 11.07 -19.32 -12.30
CA LYS A 31 10.99 -20.78 -12.17
C LYS A 31 10.04 -21.39 -13.21
N LEU A 32 8.87 -20.79 -13.42
CA LEU A 32 7.91 -21.22 -14.46
C LEU A 32 8.48 -21.04 -15.88
N ARG A 33 9.26 -19.98 -16.11
CA ARG A 33 9.94 -19.71 -17.39
C ARG A 33 11.24 -20.48 -17.59
N LYS A 34 11.64 -21.32 -16.63
CA LYS A 34 12.93 -22.06 -16.63
C LYS A 34 14.16 -21.16 -16.84
N GLN A 35 14.08 -19.91 -16.40
CA GLN A 35 15.15 -18.92 -16.50
C GLN A 35 16.05 -18.94 -15.24
N PRO A 36 17.30 -18.42 -15.31
CA PRO A 36 18.23 -18.45 -14.19
C PRO A 36 17.78 -17.51 -13.05
N VAL A 37 16.98 -18.05 -12.13
CA VAL A 37 16.41 -17.33 -10.98
C VAL A 37 17.47 -16.56 -10.20
N ALA A 38 18.62 -17.17 -9.92
CA ALA A 38 19.68 -16.56 -9.12
C ALA A 38 20.38 -15.37 -9.79
N ALA A 39 20.38 -15.29 -11.13
CA ALA A 39 21.01 -14.20 -11.86
C ALA A 39 20.10 -12.95 -11.85
N THR A 40 18.81 -13.15 -12.07
CA THR A 40 17.81 -12.06 -12.01
C THR A 40 17.54 -11.63 -10.58
N LEU A 41 17.43 -12.53 -9.59
CA LEU A 41 17.21 -12.10 -8.20
C LEU A 41 18.36 -11.24 -7.62
N LYS A 42 19.58 -11.35 -8.18
CA LYS A 42 20.73 -10.51 -7.78
C LYS A 42 20.61 -9.07 -8.26
N ASP A 43 19.76 -8.79 -9.24
CA ASP A 43 19.59 -7.45 -9.80
C ASP A 43 18.81 -6.51 -8.86
N ASN A 44 18.12 -7.05 -7.84
CA ASN A 44 17.31 -6.34 -6.84
C ASN A 44 16.26 -5.36 -7.42
N SER A 45 15.97 -5.46 -8.71
CA SER A 45 15.10 -4.50 -9.39
C SER A 45 13.62 -4.76 -9.13
N ALA A 46 13.22 -6.01 -8.89
CA ALA A 46 11.87 -6.32 -8.40
C ALA A 46 11.66 -5.80 -6.98
N LEU A 47 12.67 -5.91 -6.10
CA LEU A 47 12.63 -5.32 -4.76
C LEU A 47 12.46 -3.80 -4.83
N LEU A 48 13.21 -3.12 -5.70
CA LEU A 48 13.05 -1.69 -5.93
C LEU A 48 11.64 -1.36 -6.45
N THR A 49 11.10 -2.17 -7.36
CA THR A 49 9.73 -1.99 -7.89
C THR A 49 8.69 -2.09 -6.77
N GLY A 50 8.79 -3.12 -5.92
CA GLY A 50 7.90 -3.29 -4.78
C GLY A 50 8.04 -2.15 -3.77
N LEU A 51 9.26 -1.71 -3.47
CA LEU A 51 9.52 -0.61 -2.54
C LEU A 51 8.95 0.72 -3.06
N LEU A 52 9.17 1.04 -4.33
CA LEU A 52 8.61 2.25 -4.94
C LEU A 52 7.09 2.24 -4.90
N LEU A 53 6.47 1.10 -5.24
CA LEU A 53 5.01 0.97 -5.17
C LEU A 53 4.49 1.11 -3.74
N ALA A 54 5.12 0.45 -2.76
CA ALA A 54 4.74 0.50 -1.35
C ALA A 54 4.78 1.92 -0.77
N VAL A 55 5.74 2.74 -1.22
CA VAL A 55 5.85 4.14 -0.82
C VAL A 55 4.79 5.02 -1.50
N SER A 56 4.33 4.65 -2.70
CA SER A 56 3.31 5.39 -3.44
C SER A 56 1.87 5.13 -2.96
N ILE A 57 1.64 4.07 -2.19
CA ILE A 57 0.30 3.72 -1.69
C ILE A 57 0.10 4.17 -0.24
N PRO A 58 -1.16 4.36 0.22
CA PRO A 58 -1.45 4.69 1.61
C PRO A 58 -0.92 3.61 2.57
N PRO A 59 -0.27 3.99 3.68
CA PRO A 59 0.35 3.00 4.57
C PRO A 59 -0.64 2.14 5.35
N LEU A 60 -1.88 2.62 5.54
CA LEU A 60 -2.97 1.85 6.16
C LEU A 60 -3.79 1.06 5.14
N ALA A 61 -3.32 0.96 3.90
CA ALA A 61 -3.92 0.07 2.92
C ALA A 61 -3.95 -1.38 3.45
N PRO A 62 -5.02 -2.14 3.21
CA PRO A 62 -5.02 -3.57 3.47
C PRO A 62 -3.85 -4.29 2.79
N TRP A 63 -3.26 -5.27 3.48
CA TRP A 63 -2.09 -6.03 3.00
C TRP A 63 -2.30 -6.63 1.59
N TRP A 64 -3.52 -7.07 1.28
CA TRP A 64 -3.83 -7.69 0.00
C TRP A 64 -3.67 -6.73 -1.18
N MET A 65 -3.83 -5.41 -0.98
CA MET A 65 -3.64 -4.45 -2.07
C MET A 65 -2.20 -4.31 -2.48
N VAL A 66 -1.28 -4.18 -1.51
CA VAL A 66 0.15 -4.08 -1.84
C VAL A 66 0.61 -5.38 -2.51
N VAL A 67 0.14 -6.52 -2.02
CA VAL A 67 0.46 -7.84 -2.60
C VAL A 67 -0.03 -7.92 -4.05
N LEU A 68 -1.31 -7.60 -4.31
CA LEU A 68 -1.87 -7.65 -5.66
C LEU A 68 -1.17 -6.67 -6.61
N GLY A 69 -0.96 -5.43 -6.19
CA GLY A 69 -0.31 -4.42 -7.03
C GLY A 69 1.14 -4.75 -7.34
N THR A 70 1.90 -5.21 -6.35
CA THR A 70 3.29 -5.62 -6.56
C THR A 70 3.37 -6.85 -7.44
N ALA A 71 2.51 -7.85 -7.21
CA ALA A 71 2.46 -9.03 -8.06
C ALA A 71 2.15 -8.64 -9.51
N PHE A 72 1.14 -7.80 -9.75
CA PHE A 72 0.77 -7.36 -11.09
C PHE A 72 1.88 -6.56 -11.77
N ALA A 73 2.53 -5.64 -11.06
CA ALA A 73 3.69 -4.89 -11.56
C ALA A 73 4.82 -5.83 -12.01
N VAL A 74 5.16 -6.84 -11.19
CA VAL A 74 6.22 -7.78 -11.54
C VAL A 74 5.80 -8.71 -12.68
N VAL A 75 4.60 -9.29 -12.64
CA VAL A 75 4.13 -10.25 -13.66
C VAL A 75 3.95 -9.57 -15.01
N ILE A 76 3.15 -8.51 -15.03
CA ILE A 76 2.65 -7.91 -16.27
C ILE A 76 3.61 -6.83 -16.77
N ALA A 77 4.05 -5.94 -15.89
CA ALA A 77 4.87 -4.81 -16.33
C ALA A 77 6.35 -5.15 -16.49
N LYS A 78 6.88 -6.14 -15.76
CA LYS A 78 8.27 -6.59 -15.90
C LYS A 78 8.41 -7.89 -16.70
N GLN A 79 7.76 -8.97 -16.28
CA GLN A 79 8.04 -10.29 -16.82
C GLN A 79 7.39 -10.56 -18.20
N LEU A 80 6.28 -9.90 -18.52
CA LEU A 80 5.62 -10.03 -19.83
C LEU A 80 6.49 -9.47 -20.96
N TYR A 81 7.23 -8.39 -20.70
CA TYR A 81 8.12 -7.73 -21.65
C TYR A 81 9.53 -8.37 -21.73
N GLY A 82 9.76 -9.47 -21.00
CA GLY A 82 11.02 -10.22 -21.07
C GLY A 82 12.02 -9.89 -19.96
N GLY A 83 11.65 -9.09 -18.95
CA GLY A 83 12.49 -8.84 -17.78
C GLY A 83 13.22 -7.50 -17.83
N LEU A 84 14.35 -7.41 -17.13
CA LEU A 84 15.08 -6.14 -17.03
C LEU A 84 15.64 -5.66 -18.37
N GLY A 85 15.53 -4.36 -18.60
CA GLY A 85 16.06 -3.69 -19.79
C GLY A 85 15.09 -3.61 -20.97
N HIS A 86 13.97 -4.36 -20.93
CA HIS A 86 12.95 -4.37 -21.97
C HIS A 86 11.62 -3.71 -21.54
N ASN A 87 11.58 -3.07 -20.37
CA ASN A 87 10.36 -2.44 -19.87
C ASN A 87 10.16 -1.08 -20.55
N PRO A 88 9.09 -0.87 -21.34
CA PRO A 88 8.80 0.42 -21.97
C PRO A 88 8.47 1.51 -20.95
N PHE A 89 7.99 1.12 -19.75
CA PHE A 89 7.65 2.00 -18.64
C PHE A 89 8.15 1.43 -17.31
N ASN A 90 8.26 2.28 -16.29
CA ASN A 90 8.59 1.84 -14.93
C ASN A 90 7.51 0.87 -14.41
N PRO A 91 7.84 -0.39 -14.09
CA PRO A 91 6.87 -1.37 -13.60
C PRO A 91 6.08 -0.92 -12.37
N ALA A 92 6.72 -0.15 -11.48
CA ALA A 92 6.07 0.36 -10.26
C ALA A 92 4.92 1.31 -10.61
N MET A 93 5.10 2.16 -11.62
CA MET A 93 4.06 3.10 -12.05
C MET A 93 2.87 2.37 -12.70
N ILE A 94 3.12 1.30 -13.45
CA ILE A 94 2.03 0.48 -13.99
C ILE A 94 1.23 -0.17 -12.86
N GLY A 95 1.91 -0.75 -11.86
CA GLY A 95 1.23 -1.29 -10.68
C GLY A 95 0.38 -0.25 -9.96
N TYR A 96 0.91 0.96 -9.79
CA TYR A 96 0.21 2.06 -9.13
C TYR A 96 -1.05 2.49 -9.91
N VAL A 97 -0.95 2.67 -11.23
CA VAL A 97 -2.09 3.04 -12.08
C VAL A 97 -3.18 1.97 -12.06
N VAL A 98 -2.80 0.69 -12.10
CA VAL A 98 -3.77 -0.43 -12.01
C VAL A 98 -4.54 -0.38 -10.70
N LEU A 99 -3.84 -0.15 -9.58
CA LEU A 99 -4.50 -0.03 -8.27
C LEU A 99 -5.37 1.23 -8.18
N LEU A 100 -4.94 2.36 -8.74
CA LEU A 100 -5.75 3.59 -8.77
C LEU A 100 -7.05 3.42 -9.54
N ILE A 101 -7.01 2.75 -10.69
CA ILE A 101 -8.20 2.53 -11.52
C ILE A 101 -9.13 1.50 -10.87
N SER A 102 -8.57 0.45 -10.27
CA SER A 102 -9.36 -0.66 -9.72
C SER A 102 -9.90 -0.38 -8.32
N PHE A 103 -9.16 0.36 -7.50
CA PHE A 103 -9.42 0.59 -6.08
C PHE A 103 -9.23 2.08 -5.68
N PRO A 104 -9.96 3.02 -6.31
CA PRO A 104 -9.75 4.46 -6.10
C PRO A 104 -10.07 4.92 -4.67
N VAL A 105 -11.08 4.31 -4.02
CA VAL A 105 -11.49 4.67 -2.65
C VAL A 105 -10.37 4.40 -1.66
N GLN A 106 -9.75 3.23 -1.77
CA GLN A 106 -8.68 2.84 -0.87
C GLN A 106 -7.37 3.58 -1.15
N MET A 107 -7.12 3.96 -2.41
CA MET A 107 -5.97 4.79 -2.78
C MET A 107 -6.08 6.27 -2.37
N THR A 108 -7.30 6.75 -2.11
CA THR A 108 -7.56 8.11 -1.63
C THR A 108 -7.74 8.19 -0.11
N SER A 109 -7.75 7.03 0.57
CA SER A 109 -7.82 6.90 2.03
C SER A 109 -6.47 7.21 2.71
N TRP A 110 -5.96 8.43 2.51
CA TRP A 110 -4.82 8.94 3.27
C TRP A 110 -5.30 9.44 4.64
N LEU A 111 -4.54 9.19 5.71
CA LEU A 111 -4.94 9.67 7.05
C LEU A 111 -5.16 11.19 7.04
N PRO A 112 -6.24 11.71 7.66
CA PRO A 112 -6.37 13.12 7.91
C PRO A 112 -5.25 13.59 8.86
N SER A 113 -4.55 14.65 8.47
CA SER A 113 -3.40 15.22 9.20
C SER A 113 -3.70 15.65 10.65
N TYR A 114 -4.97 15.80 11.02
CA TYR A 114 -5.36 16.22 12.38
C TYR A 114 -5.30 15.09 13.42
N GLU A 115 -5.38 13.81 13.02
CA GLU A 115 -5.35 12.65 13.94
C GLU A 115 -3.91 12.23 14.30
N ILE A 116 -2.93 12.58 13.46
CA ILE A 116 -1.49 12.26 13.66
C ILE A 116 -0.91 13.00 14.87
N ALA A 117 -1.46 14.18 15.22
CA ALA A 117 -1.01 14.95 16.36
C ALA A 117 -1.50 14.41 17.71
N ALA A 118 -2.56 13.58 17.73
CA ALA A 118 -3.18 13.13 18.96
C ALA A 118 -2.72 11.74 19.39
N HIS A 119 -2.63 10.76 18.48
CA HIS A 119 -2.23 9.38 18.80
C HIS A 119 -1.36 8.80 17.67
N ILE A 120 -0.05 8.68 17.90
CA ILE A 120 0.83 7.91 17.01
C ILE A 120 0.40 6.43 17.15
N PRO A 121 -0.09 5.77 16.08
CA PRO A 121 -0.56 4.39 16.18
C PRO A 121 0.55 3.47 16.70
N ALA A 122 0.25 2.70 17.73
CA ALA A 122 1.17 1.68 18.22
C ALA A 122 1.39 0.62 17.12
N PHE A 123 2.53 -0.09 17.17
CA PHE A 123 2.85 -1.14 16.19
C PHE A 123 1.71 -2.19 16.07
N SER A 124 1.08 -2.55 17.19
CA SER A 124 -0.04 -3.49 17.24
C SER A 124 -1.27 -2.99 16.49
N ASP A 125 -1.59 -1.70 16.60
CA ASP A 125 -2.76 -1.10 15.97
C ASP A 125 -2.57 -1.01 14.46
N ALA A 126 -1.36 -0.65 14.01
CA ALA A 126 -1.01 -0.67 12.59
C ALA A 126 -1.11 -2.08 12.00
N LEU A 127 -0.67 -3.10 12.75
CA LEU A 127 -0.74 -4.49 12.32
C LEU A 127 -2.19 -4.96 12.23
N GLN A 128 -3.03 -4.69 13.22
CA GLN A 128 -4.46 -5.03 13.15
C GLN A 128 -5.12 -4.31 11.98
N MET A 129 -4.91 -3.01 11.82
CA MET A 129 -5.55 -2.26 10.74
C MET A 129 -5.17 -2.77 9.34
N ILE A 130 -3.90 -3.14 9.13
CA ILE A 130 -3.43 -3.70 7.85
C ILE A 130 -4.01 -5.10 7.60
N PHE A 131 -4.10 -5.95 8.63
CA PHE A 131 -4.50 -7.36 8.49
C PHE A 131 -6.01 -7.62 8.63
N THR A 132 -6.71 -6.85 9.46
CA THR A 132 -8.13 -7.04 9.80
C THR A 132 -9.02 -5.87 9.35
N GLY A 133 -8.46 -4.70 9.04
CA GLY A 133 -9.24 -3.52 8.66
C GLY A 133 -10.00 -2.87 9.83
N HIS A 134 -9.77 -3.31 11.07
CA HIS A 134 -10.42 -2.79 12.28
C HIS A 134 -9.38 -2.29 13.29
N THR A 135 -9.63 -1.13 13.90
CA THR A 135 -8.84 -0.57 15.01
C THR A 135 -9.20 -1.26 16.34
N ALA A 136 -8.19 -1.51 17.20
CA ALA A 136 -8.36 -2.15 18.52
C ALA A 136 -9.33 -1.39 19.45
N ALA A 137 -9.50 -0.09 19.23
CA ALA A 137 -10.59 0.70 19.76
C ALA A 137 -11.66 0.78 18.67
N GLY A 138 -12.84 0.18 18.90
CA GLY A 138 -13.95 0.06 17.94
C GLY A 138 -14.58 1.38 17.47
N GLY A 139 -13.78 2.25 16.86
CA GLY A 139 -14.19 3.40 16.10
C GLY A 139 -14.06 3.06 14.64
N ASP A 140 -15.17 2.61 14.03
CA ASP A 140 -15.34 2.66 12.59
C ASP A 140 -14.93 4.04 12.09
N HIS A 141 -14.21 4.11 10.96
CA HIS A 141 -13.92 5.36 10.25
C HIS A 141 -15.18 6.19 9.94
N GLY A 142 -16.38 5.62 10.07
CA GLY A 142 -17.68 6.31 9.97
C GLY A 142 -18.18 6.99 11.25
N GLN A 143 -17.64 6.71 12.43
CA GLN A 143 -18.15 7.25 13.70
C GLN A 143 -17.52 8.58 14.12
N SER A 144 -16.30 8.89 13.71
CA SER A 144 -15.67 10.17 14.07
C SER A 144 -16.35 11.37 13.40
N ALA A 145 -16.87 11.21 12.18
CA ALA A 145 -17.68 12.24 11.51
C ALA A 145 -19.10 12.35 12.11
N ALA A 146 -19.71 11.22 12.49
CA ALA A 146 -21.05 11.19 13.08
C ALA A 146 -21.07 11.70 14.53
N GLY A 147 -19.99 11.48 15.29
CA GLY A 147 -19.82 11.98 16.64
C GLY A 147 -19.54 13.48 16.71
N TYR A 148 -18.81 14.03 15.73
CA TYR A 148 -18.57 15.48 15.64
C TYR A 148 -19.85 16.25 15.28
N ARG A 149 -20.71 15.69 14.41
CA ARG A 149 -22.01 16.29 14.06
C ARG A 149 -23.00 16.32 15.24
N ARG A 150 -22.86 15.44 16.24
CA ARG A 150 -23.70 15.47 17.46
C ARG A 150 -23.20 16.41 18.56
N ARG A 151 -21.96 16.92 18.48
CA ARG A 151 -21.35 17.78 19.52
C ARG A 151 -21.38 19.27 19.23
N GLN A 152 -21.90 19.71 18.08
CA GLN A 152 -22.16 21.14 17.83
C GLN A 152 -23.62 21.48 18.17
N PRO A 153 -23.90 22.11 19.32
CA PRO A 153 -25.21 22.69 19.54
C PRO A 153 -25.32 23.96 18.68
N GLY A 154 -26.12 23.91 17.62
CA GLY A 154 -26.67 25.13 17.00
C GLY A 154 -26.25 25.48 15.57
N HIS A 155 -26.25 24.55 14.61
CA HIS A 155 -26.33 24.92 13.20
C HIS A 155 -27.72 24.59 12.64
N PRO A 156 -28.59 25.58 12.37
CA PRO A 156 -29.94 25.32 11.90
C PRO A 156 -29.91 24.70 10.51
N ALA A 157 -30.69 23.64 10.34
CA ALA A 157 -31.01 23.06 9.05
C ALA A 157 -31.67 24.13 8.16
N GLY A 158 -31.07 24.42 7.00
CA GLY A 158 -31.59 25.43 6.10
C GLY A 158 -30.94 25.45 4.73
N TYR A 159 -31.70 24.90 3.77
CA TYR A 159 -31.86 25.34 2.38
C TYR A 159 -30.92 24.82 1.28
N LEU A 160 -31.59 24.02 0.41
CA LEU A 160 -31.37 23.72 -1.02
C LEU A 160 -30.20 22.80 -1.39
#